data_AF-A0AAV7IHI1-F1
#
_entry.id   AF-A0AAV7IHI1-F1
#
_cell.length_a   1.000
_cell.length_b   1.000
_cell.length_c   1.000
_cell.angle_alpha   90.00
_cell.angle_beta   90.00
_cell.angle_gamma   90.00
#
_symmetry.space_group_name_H-M   'P 1'
#
loop_
_entity.id
_entity.type
_entity.pdbx_description
1 polymer ?
#
loop_
_entity_poly.entity_id
_entity_poly.type
_entity_poly.pdbx_seq_one_letter_code
_entity_poly.pdbx_strand_id
1 'polypeptide(L)'
;MKKYLMYINLLSFIIFLILLPINSSALTTFGKTNTQNQNPPPPTPVGKARECKAESDCSAIQNTTCVQDPIGDKKRCLCGDLSAPVNGFCSYQFKALHAICNDDNECGDGAECTRENATSPAKKCVCKEDYYEEDFKCNGSISLENSLLLLIFSLLTVKY
;
A
#
# COMPACT_ATOMS: atom_id res chain seq x y z
N MET A 1 24.79 -14.97 36.78
CA MET A 1 24.89 -15.44 35.38
C MET A 1 23.70 -16.29 34.91
N LYS A 2 23.32 -17.39 35.58
CA LYS A 2 22.19 -18.25 35.16
C LYS A 2 20.82 -17.55 35.05
N LYS A 3 20.51 -16.60 35.94
CA LYS A 3 19.24 -15.83 35.89
C LYS A 3 19.14 -14.90 34.67
N TYR A 4 20.27 -14.37 34.21
CA TYR A 4 20.34 -13.48 33.06
C TYR A 4 20.17 -14.26 31.75
N LEU A 5 20.78 -15.45 31.68
CA LEU A 5 20.59 -16.38 30.57
C LEU A 5 19.13 -16.84 30.44
N MET A 6 18.43 -17.06 31.57
CA MET A 6 17.00 -17.40 31.57
C MET A 6 16.14 -16.24 31.04
N TYR A 7 16.46 -15.00 31.41
CA TYR A 7 15.72 -13.81 30.97
C TYR A 7 15.89 -13.54 29.47
N ILE A 8 17.09 -13.77 28.94
CA ILE A 8 17.40 -13.63 27.51
C ILE A 8 16.63 -14.68 26.68
N ASN A 9 16.58 -15.93 27.15
CA ASN A 9 15.80 -16.98 26.47
C ASN A 9 14.29 -16.68 26.51
N LEU A 10 13.78 -16.13 27.62
CA LEU A 10 12.38 -15.74 27.75
C LEU A 10 12.01 -14.58 26.81
N LEU A 11 12.88 -13.56 26.72
CA LEU A 11 12.71 -12.44 25.78
C LEU A 11 12.76 -12.88 24.32
N SER A 12 13.69 -13.77 23.98
CA SER A 12 13.80 -14.33 22.63
C SER A 12 12.54 -15.11 22.22
N PHE A 13 11.96 -15.88 23.14
CA PHE A 13 10.74 -16.65 22.89
C PHE A 13 9.51 -15.75 22.69
N ILE A 14 9.40 -14.66 23.45
CA ILE A 14 8.30 -13.68 23.31
C ILE A 14 8.40 -12.97 21.96
N ILE A 15 9.60 -12.57 21.53
CA ILE A 15 9.81 -11.94 20.22
C ILE A 15 9.42 -12.89 19.08
N PHE A 16 9.76 -14.18 19.19
CA PHE A 16 9.40 -15.19 18.20
C PHE A 16 7.87 -15.38 18.06
N LEU A 17 7.13 -15.30 19.18
CA LEU A 17 5.67 -15.40 19.16
C LEU A 17 4.98 -14.19 18.51
N ILE A 18 5.58 -13.00 18.59
CA ILE A 18 5.05 -11.78 17.96
C ILE A 18 5.31 -11.77 16.45
N LEU A 19 6.38 -12.42 16.00
CA LEU A 19 6.79 -12.49 14.59
C LEU A 19 6.07 -13.60 13.80
N LEU A 20 5.19 -14.39 14.41
CA LEU A 20 4.39 -15.38 13.69
C LEU A 20 3.18 -14.69 13.04
N PRO A 21 3.11 -14.60 11.70
CA PRO A 21 1.94 -14.08 11.03
C PRO A 21 0.78 -15.07 11.19
N ILE A 22 -0.25 -14.67 11.93
CA ILE A 22 -1.55 -15.35 11.97
C ILE A 22 -2.24 -15.13 10.63
N ASN A 23 -1.93 -15.99 9.66
CA ASN A 23 -2.61 -16.02 8.37
C ASN A 23 -4.02 -16.61 8.55
N SER A 24 -4.99 -15.76 8.89
CA SER A 24 -6.42 -16.11 8.88
C SER A 24 -6.97 -15.89 7.47
N SER A 25 -6.89 -16.91 6.61
CA SER A 25 -7.55 -16.89 5.30
C SER A 25 -9.04 -17.23 5.46
N ALA A 26 -9.88 -16.21 5.60
CA ALA A 26 -11.33 -16.38 5.50
C ALA A 26 -11.74 -16.38 4.01
N LEU A 27 -12.17 -17.54 3.50
CA LEU A 27 -12.79 -17.67 2.18
C LEU A 27 -14.22 -17.15 2.26
N THR A 28 -14.47 -15.92 1.80
CA THR A 28 -15.84 -15.41 1.63
C THR A 28 -16.36 -15.86 0.27
N THR A 29 -17.44 -16.64 0.27
CA THR A 29 -18.07 -17.14 -0.96
C THR A 29 -18.93 -16.04 -1.57
N PHE A 30 -18.74 -15.72 -2.85
CA PHE A 30 -19.56 -14.74 -3.56
C PHE A 30 -21.05 -15.15 -3.58
N GLY A 31 -21.89 -14.36 -2.92
CA GLY A 31 -23.33 -14.37 -3.13
C GLY A 31 -23.66 -13.73 -4.48
N LYS A 32 -24.24 -14.50 -5.41
CA LYS A 32 -24.87 -13.97 -6.62
C LYS A 32 -26.04 -13.06 -6.21
N THR A 33 -25.88 -11.74 -6.31
CA THR A 33 -27.01 -10.81 -6.36
C THR A 33 -27.44 -10.60 -7.82
N ASN A 34 -28.75 -10.73 -8.04
CA ASN A 34 -29.43 -10.67 -9.34
C ASN A 34 -29.16 -9.36 -10.09
N THR A 35 -28.64 -9.46 -11.32
CA THR A 35 -28.53 -8.35 -12.26
C THR A 35 -29.79 -8.27 -13.12
N GLN A 36 -30.63 -7.27 -12.86
CA GLN A 36 -31.55 -6.76 -13.87
C GLN A 36 -30.87 -5.55 -14.55
N ASN A 37 -30.55 -5.73 -15.82
CA ASN A 37 -30.40 -4.67 -16.83
C ASN A 37 -29.12 -3.80 -16.86
N GLN A 38 -27.93 -4.42 -16.78
CA GLN A 38 -26.73 -3.81 -17.37
C GLN A 38 -26.02 -4.84 -18.25
N ASN A 39 -25.75 -4.47 -19.51
CA ASN A 39 -24.91 -5.27 -20.40
C ASN A 39 -23.62 -5.65 -19.66
N PRO A 40 -23.21 -6.93 -19.68
CA PRO A 40 -21.97 -7.33 -19.04
C PRO A 40 -20.82 -6.52 -19.64
N PRO A 41 -19.96 -5.91 -18.81
CA PRO A 41 -18.78 -5.22 -19.31
C PRO A 41 -17.95 -6.22 -20.15
N PRO A 42 -17.33 -5.76 -21.26
CA PRO A 42 -16.53 -6.64 -22.10
C PRO A 42 -15.49 -7.38 -21.24
N PRO A 43 -15.31 -8.70 -21.44
CA PRO A 43 -14.28 -9.44 -20.71
C PRO A 43 -12.93 -8.77 -20.97
N THR A 44 -12.28 -8.32 -19.91
CA THR A 44 -10.92 -7.77 -20.00
C THR A 44 -10.00 -8.90 -20.47
N PRO A 45 -9.17 -8.68 -21.50
CA PRO A 45 -8.15 -9.63 -21.90
C PRO A 45 -7.26 -9.97 -20.70
N VAL A 46 -7.00 -11.27 -20.51
CA VAL A 46 -6.10 -11.76 -19.46
C VAL A 46 -4.76 -11.02 -19.55
N GLY A 47 -4.37 -10.33 -18.48
CA GLY A 47 -3.12 -9.56 -18.42
C GLY A 47 -3.19 -8.08 -18.81
N LYS A 48 -4.36 -7.53 -19.18
CA LYS A 48 -4.55 -6.08 -19.34
C LYS A 48 -5.62 -5.55 -18.38
N ALA A 49 -5.22 -4.59 -17.56
CA ALA A 49 -6.13 -3.83 -16.71
C ALA A 49 -7.19 -3.08 -17.53
N ARG A 50 -8.37 -2.91 -16.93
CA ARG A 50 -9.52 -2.22 -17.56
C ARG A 50 -9.19 -0.74 -17.79
N GLU A 51 -9.46 -0.22 -18.98
CA GLU A 51 -9.38 1.23 -19.24
C GLU A 51 -10.47 2.00 -18.49
N CYS A 52 -10.13 3.19 -17.99
CA CYS A 52 -11.04 4.04 -17.22
C CYS A 52 -10.93 5.51 -17.63
N LYS A 53 -12.00 6.26 -17.40
CA LYS A 53 -12.03 7.73 -17.53
C LYS A 53 -12.20 8.39 -16.17
N ALA A 54 -12.95 7.74 -15.28
CA ALA A 54 -13.20 8.20 -13.92
C ALA A 54 -13.07 7.04 -12.92
N GLU A 55 -12.91 7.38 -11.63
CA GLU A 55 -12.78 6.40 -10.54
C GLU A 55 -13.99 5.45 -10.46
N SER A 56 -15.18 5.92 -10.81
CA SER A 56 -16.40 5.11 -10.85
C SER A 56 -16.32 3.92 -11.80
N ASP A 57 -15.50 4.00 -12.86
CA ASP A 57 -15.31 2.90 -13.82
C ASP A 57 -14.58 1.71 -13.17
N CYS A 58 -13.82 1.98 -12.11
CA CYS A 58 -13.04 0.99 -11.36
C CYS A 58 -13.81 0.37 -10.20
N SER A 59 -15.02 0.86 -9.88
CA SER A 59 -15.85 0.38 -8.76
C SER A 59 -16.19 -1.13 -8.79
N ALA A 60 -16.16 -1.74 -9.98
CA ALA A 60 -16.40 -3.17 -10.15
C ALA A 60 -15.18 -4.04 -9.77
N ILE A 61 -14.00 -3.45 -9.60
CA ILE A 61 -12.74 -4.13 -9.31
C ILE A 61 -12.22 -3.63 -7.97
N GLN A 62 -12.19 -4.52 -6.98
CA GLN A 62 -11.82 -4.15 -5.61
C GLN A 62 -10.37 -3.67 -5.54
N ASN A 63 -10.12 -2.63 -4.73
CA ASN A 63 -8.80 -2.06 -4.46
C ASN A 63 -8.06 -1.57 -5.72
N THR A 64 -8.80 -1.08 -6.72
CA THR A 64 -8.21 -0.41 -7.89
C THR A 64 -8.50 1.08 -7.91
N THR A 65 -7.65 1.83 -8.60
CA THR A 65 -7.80 3.27 -8.82
C THR A 65 -7.60 3.57 -10.30
N CYS A 66 -8.35 4.55 -10.81
CA CYS A 66 -8.18 5.04 -12.16
C CYS A 66 -6.96 5.97 -12.28
N VAL A 67 -5.83 5.40 -12.71
CA VAL A 67 -4.55 6.10 -12.81
C VAL A 67 -3.92 5.92 -14.18
N GLN A 68 -2.93 6.75 -14.50
CA GLN A 68 -2.18 6.65 -15.74
C GLN A 68 -1.37 5.34 -15.76
N ASP A 69 -1.50 4.55 -16.83
CA ASP A 69 -0.69 3.34 -17.03
C ASP A 69 0.78 3.76 -17.27
N PRO A 70 1.77 3.26 -16.52
CA PRO A 70 3.18 3.60 -16.73
C PRO A 70 3.72 3.09 -18.08
N ILE A 71 3.06 2.09 -18.69
CA ILE A 71 3.49 1.46 -19.95
C ILE A 71 2.82 2.12 -21.17
N GLY A 72 1.78 2.92 -21.00
CA GLY A 72 1.07 3.51 -22.14
C GLY A 72 0.26 4.76 -21.84
N ASP A 73 -0.32 5.35 -22.87
CA ASP A 73 -0.93 6.70 -22.77
C ASP A 73 -2.34 6.71 -22.17
N LYS A 74 -2.87 5.56 -21.74
CA LYS A 74 -4.25 5.44 -21.29
C LYS A 74 -4.34 5.28 -19.78
N LYS A 75 -5.41 5.82 -19.20
CA LYS A 75 -5.76 5.54 -17.81
C LYS A 75 -6.41 4.18 -17.67
N ARG A 76 -6.04 3.46 -16.61
CA ARG A 76 -6.54 2.12 -16.30
C ARG A 76 -6.81 1.96 -14.82
N CYS A 77 -7.70 1.02 -14.50
CA CYS A 77 -7.94 0.56 -13.14
C CYS A 77 -6.78 -0.34 -12.71
N LEU A 78 -5.80 0.26 -12.04
CA LEU A 78 -4.61 -0.41 -11.55
C LEU A 78 -4.66 -0.51 -10.03
N CYS A 79 -3.91 -1.47 -9.49
CA CYS A 79 -3.67 -1.59 -8.06
C CYS A 79 -2.82 -0.41 -7.56
N GLY A 80 -2.71 -0.22 -6.24
CA GLY A 80 -1.90 0.86 -5.68
C GLY A 80 -0.41 0.80 -6.00
N ASP A 81 0.10 -0.37 -6.41
CA ASP A 81 1.46 -0.59 -6.92
C ASP A 81 1.57 -0.51 -8.44
N LEU A 82 0.51 0.00 -9.11
CA LEU A 82 0.36 0.08 -10.56
C LEU A 82 0.31 -1.26 -11.32
N SER A 83 0.21 -2.38 -10.61
CA SER A 83 0.00 -3.67 -11.24
C SER A 83 -1.43 -3.84 -11.76
N ALA A 84 -1.62 -4.74 -12.73
CA ALA A 84 -2.94 -5.12 -13.18
C ALA A 84 -3.63 -6.02 -12.13
N PRO A 85 -4.93 -5.81 -11.85
CA PRO A 85 -5.65 -6.64 -10.90
C PRO A 85 -5.68 -8.11 -11.34
N VAL A 86 -5.37 -9.02 -10.43
CA VAL A 86 -5.38 -10.47 -10.70
C VAL A 86 -6.75 -11.02 -10.32
N ASN A 87 -7.46 -11.63 -11.28
CA ASN A 87 -8.83 -12.12 -11.09
C ASN A 87 -9.81 -11.06 -10.55
N GLY A 88 -9.61 -9.79 -10.93
CA GLY A 88 -10.49 -8.70 -10.51
C GLY A 88 -10.24 -8.20 -9.08
N PHE A 89 -9.07 -8.47 -8.52
CA PHE A 89 -8.72 -8.09 -7.15
C PHE A 89 -7.26 -7.62 -7.04
N CYS A 90 -7.01 -6.63 -6.19
CA CYS A 90 -5.67 -6.21 -5.77
C CYS A 90 -5.43 -6.58 -4.31
N SER A 91 -4.31 -7.26 -4.04
CA SER A 91 -3.86 -7.58 -2.69
C SER A 91 -3.44 -6.34 -1.91
N TYR A 92 -2.96 -5.32 -2.61
CA TYR A 92 -2.60 -4.04 -2.01
C TYR A 92 -3.86 -3.17 -1.85
N GLN A 93 -4.19 -2.81 -0.62
CA GLN A 93 -5.44 -2.12 -0.25
C GLN A 93 -5.37 -0.59 -0.37
N PHE A 94 -4.17 -0.04 -0.46
CA PHE A 94 -3.98 1.41 -0.52
C PHE A 94 -4.11 1.92 -1.95
N LYS A 95 -4.57 3.16 -2.08
CA LYS A 95 -4.62 3.87 -3.35
C LYS A 95 -3.21 4.18 -3.84
N ALA A 96 -3.06 4.26 -5.15
CA ALA A 96 -1.81 4.66 -5.80
C ALA A 96 -1.45 6.12 -5.47
N LEU A 97 -0.18 6.49 -5.64
CA LEU A 97 0.21 7.90 -5.64
C LEU A 97 -0.57 8.69 -6.71
N HIS A 98 -0.86 9.96 -6.42
CA HIS A 98 -1.66 10.87 -7.24
C HIS A 98 -3.14 10.50 -7.41
N ALA A 99 -3.58 9.38 -6.83
CA ALA A 99 -4.98 9.01 -6.73
C ALA A 99 -5.77 9.98 -5.87
N ILE A 100 -7.05 10.18 -6.20
CA ILE A 100 -7.96 10.95 -5.34
C ILE A 100 -8.21 10.16 -4.05
N CYS A 101 -8.08 10.85 -2.91
CA CYS A 101 -8.29 10.32 -1.57
C CYS A 101 -9.16 11.29 -0.74
N ASN A 102 -9.72 10.80 0.36
CA ASN A 102 -10.41 11.64 1.34
C ASN A 102 -9.63 11.71 2.66
N ASP A 103 -9.02 10.58 3.03
CA ASP A 103 -8.30 10.36 4.29
C ASP A 103 -6.89 9.79 4.07
N ASP A 104 -5.99 10.06 5.01
CA ASP A 104 -4.60 9.62 4.96
C ASP A 104 -4.47 8.08 5.00
N ASN A 105 -5.42 7.39 5.64
CA ASN A 105 -5.42 5.92 5.72
C ASN A 105 -5.70 5.23 4.38
N GLU A 106 -6.16 5.98 3.37
CA GLU A 106 -6.31 5.47 2.01
C GLU A 106 -4.98 5.42 1.25
N CYS A 107 -3.98 6.17 1.71
CA CYS A 107 -2.68 6.28 1.08
C CYS A 107 -1.70 5.25 1.66
N GLY A 108 -0.74 4.80 0.84
CA GLY A 108 0.27 3.83 1.27
C GLY A 108 1.30 4.42 2.24
N ASP A 109 2.21 3.57 2.69
CA ASP A 109 3.28 3.97 3.60
C ASP A 109 4.09 5.17 3.06
N GLY A 110 4.37 6.14 3.93
CA GLY A 110 5.11 7.36 3.57
C GLY A 110 4.31 8.41 2.80
N ALA A 111 3.03 8.16 2.50
CA ALA A 111 2.13 9.10 1.83
C ALA A 111 1.07 9.70 2.77
N GLU A 112 0.52 10.85 2.39
CA GLU A 112 -0.58 11.55 3.05
C GLU A 112 -1.61 12.08 2.02
N CYS A 113 -2.84 12.32 2.47
CA CYS A 113 -3.93 12.77 1.63
C CYS A 113 -4.08 14.30 1.70
N THR A 114 -3.36 15.00 0.82
CA THR A 114 -3.34 16.47 0.83
C THR A 114 -3.78 17.08 -0.50
N ARG A 115 -4.03 18.39 -0.50
CA ARG A 115 -4.27 19.13 -1.74
C ARG A 115 -2.93 19.59 -2.30
N GLU A 116 -2.63 19.12 -3.50
CA GLU A 116 -1.44 19.52 -4.27
C GLU A 116 -1.43 21.02 -4.60
N ASN A 117 -2.61 21.65 -4.78
CA ASN A 117 -2.73 23.09 -5.03
C ASN A 117 -4.04 23.65 -4.46
N ALA A 118 -4.08 24.94 -4.10
CA ALA A 118 -5.29 25.60 -3.60
C ALA A 118 -6.46 25.61 -4.62
N THR A 119 -6.15 25.41 -5.91
CA THR A 119 -7.12 25.40 -7.01
C THR A 119 -7.66 24.00 -7.32
N SER A 120 -7.00 22.92 -6.88
CA SER A 120 -7.52 21.57 -7.10
C SER A 120 -8.60 21.25 -6.05
N PRO A 121 -9.83 20.93 -6.46
CA PRO A 121 -10.91 20.64 -5.50
C PRO A 121 -10.68 19.30 -4.77
N ALA A 122 -9.90 18.39 -5.36
CA ALA A 122 -9.67 17.04 -4.85
C ALA A 122 -8.32 16.94 -4.13
N LYS A 123 -8.33 16.25 -2.98
CA LYS A 123 -7.11 15.78 -2.32
C LYS A 123 -6.57 14.56 -3.05
N LYS A 124 -5.26 14.38 -3.00
CA LYS A 124 -4.57 13.23 -3.59
C LYS A 124 -3.54 12.66 -2.64
N CYS A 125 -3.23 11.38 -2.80
CA CYS A 125 -2.12 10.77 -2.10
C CYS A 125 -0.81 11.32 -2.66
N VAL A 126 -0.01 11.94 -1.79
CA VAL A 126 1.33 12.47 -2.08
C VAL A 126 2.31 12.03 -1.00
N CYS A 127 3.61 12.02 -1.29
CA CYS A 127 4.61 11.71 -0.28
C CYS A 127 4.71 12.81 0.79
N LYS A 128 4.89 12.40 2.04
CA LYS A 128 5.12 13.31 3.18
C LYS A 128 6.42 14.07 3.04
N GLU A 129 6.55 15.19 3.75
CA GLU A 129 7.84 15.86 3.98
C GLU A 129 8.85 14.82 4.52
N ASP A 130 9.98 14.61 3.84
CA ASP A 130 11.04 13.57 4.04
C ASP A 130 10.96 12.29 3.20
N TYR A 131 9.86 12.09 2.47
CA TYR A 131 9.72 11.01 1.50
C TYR A 131 9.81 11.55 0.08
N TYR A 132 10.40 10.76 -0.83
CA TYR A 132 10.44 11.08 -2.25
C TYR A 132 9.73 9.99 -3.07
N GLU A 133 9.15 10.40 -4.19
CA GLU A 133 8.47 9.47 -5.09
C GLU A 133 9.50 8.73 -5.95
N GLU A 134 9.46 7.40 -5.89
CA GLU A 134 10.26 6.49 -6.71
C GLU A 134 9.38 5.31 -7.11
N ASP A 135 9.29 5.02 -8.41
CA ASP A 135 8.42 3.96 -8.95
C ASP A 135 6.98 3.99 -8.41
N PHE A 136 6.41 5.21 -8.29
CA PHE A 136 5.06 5.45 -7.77
C PHE A 136 4.84 4.96 -6.33
N LYS A 137 5.91 4.93 -5.54
CA LYS A 137 5.92 4.67 -4.10
C LYS A 137 6.67 5.78 -3.38
N CYS A 138 6.34 5.98 -2.11
CA CYS A 138 7.08 6.90 -1.26
C CYS A 138 8.24 6.16 -0.60
N ASN A 139 9.46 6.50 -1.02
CA ASN A 139 10.66 5.99 -0.39
C ASN A 139 11.17 7.00 0.63
N GLY A 140 11.47 6.52 1.83
CA GLY A 140 11.98 7.36 2.91
C GLY A 140 13.47 7.65 2.71
N SER A 141 13.87 8.88 2.97
CA SER A 141 15.28 9.15 3.24
C SER A 141 15.64 8.67 4.65
N ILE A 142 16.82 8.09 4.82
CA ILE A 142 17.33 7.69 6.14
C ILE A 142 17.58 9.00 6.91
N SER A 143 16.64 9.42 7.74
CA SER A 143 16.82 10.59 8.59
C SER A 143 18.07 10.39 9.47
N LEU A 144 19.00 11.35 9.42
CA LEU A 144 20.29 11.34 10.12
C LEU A 144 20.17 11.07 11.63
N GLU A 145 18.99 11.29 12.21
CA GLU A 145 18.61 10.98 13.59
C GLU A 145 18.78 9.48 13.94
N ASN A 146 18.38 8.57 13.04
CA ASN A 146 18.51 7.13 13.26
C ASN A 146 19.96 6.63 13.10
N SER A 147 20.77 7.36 12.32
CA SER A 147 22.20 7.05 12.13
C SER A 147 23.01 7.33 13.41
N LEU A 148 22.66 8.40 14.14
CA LEU A 148 23.31 8.73 15.41
C LEU A 148 23.05 7.68 16.50
N LEU A 149 21.82 7.16 16.57
CA LEU A 149 21.43 6.11 17.52
C LEU A 149 22.20 4.80 17.30
N LEU A 150 22.40 4.41 16.04
CA LEU A 150 23.21 3.23 15.71
C LEU A 150 24.68 3.41 16.09
N LEU A 151 25.25 4.59 15.83
CA LEU A 151 26.62 4.93 16.23
C LEU A 151 26.82 4.88 17.76
N ILE A 152 25.87 5.42 18.53
CA ILE A 152 25.89 5.36 19.99
C ILE A 152 25.81 3.91 20.49
N PHE A 153 24.97 3.07 19.89
CA PHE A 153 24.88 1.65 20.24
C PHE A 153 26.19 0.88 19.97
N SER A 154 26.87 1.16 18.85
CA SER A 154 28.18 0.57 18.58
C SER A 154 29.27 1.04 19.56
N LEU A 155 29.23 2.29 20.02
CA LEU A 155 30.18 2.77 21.04
C LEU A 155 29.91 2.18 22.44
N LEU A 156 28.65 1.91 22.78
CA LEU A 156 28.27 1.30 24.06
C LEU A 156 28.59 -0.20 24.12
N THR A 157 28.54 -0.91 22.99
CA THR A 157 28.86 -2.35 22.90
C THR A 157 30.35 -2.64 22.82
N VAL A 158 31.17 -1.71 22.31
CA VAL A 158 32.65 -1.86 22.31
C VAL A 158 33.26 -1.62 23.69
N LYS A 159 32.54 -0.98 24.61
CA LYS A 159 33.01 -0.67 25.97
C LYS A 159 32.65 -1.71 27.04
N TYR A 160 31.95 -2.80 26.69
CA TYR A 160 31.55 -3.87 27.61
C TYR A 160 32.05 -5.24 27.17
#